data_AF-A0A8F9XG46-F1
#
_entry.id   AF-A0A8F9XG46-F1
#
_cell.length_a   1.000
_cell.length_b   1.000
_cell.length_c   1.000
_cell.angle_alpha   90.00
_cell.angle_beta   90.00
_cell.angle_gamma   90.00
#
_symmetry.space_group_name_H-M   'P 1'
#
loop_
_entity.id
_entity.type
_entity.pdbx_description
1 polymer ?
#
loop_
_entity_poly.entity_id
_entity_poly.type
_entity_poly.pdbx_seq_one_letter_code
_entity_poly.pdbx_strand_id
1 'polypeptide(L)'
;MANSERTNSIRLTSWGWCGLGVVLLLPWGVVAWSLRSAPPTEPVKASQPAIVRSAVMESGFTRLPDGPWGHLRSSRIEIEPPEDYIPLPEIQPDPLRWTFPGYSAAAVRELWRSASLTAAQEQALSAATSPAADGSGCVVMPNRNVVAELTPAARSVIYTVLAKFPANATQFAPFRLRADVGKDWFRDSGLPPDIITLATSMLYPRNGNLLFSDDDVVLPRLKSSADRIRFLKTLSRKSTLLVQLVIDPQTDVNAIAHYWGQGRRSKDLKPLLQSLVRRPEGAVLDIVHLLPPLPRALLYSYPQLSQNPQDEAHDCHWTALNFFNEQPDERFTDIEYVKKVLTESYYPVASEPTFGDVIVFVQPDGVAVHSCVYLAAGIVFTKNGAAFSVPWLLGNLETVEGFYSIGPPLEIRCYRAKDR
;
A
#
# COMPACT_ATOMS: atom_id res chain seq x y z
N MET A 1 1.28 4.78 -80.30
CA MET A 1 1.41 4.73 -78.83
C MET A 1 0.48 3.64 -78.31
N ALA A 2 1.02 2.46 -78.01
CA ALA A 2 0.34 1.39 -77.30
C ALA A 2 1.44 0.45 -76.78
N ASN A 3 1.59 0.35 -75.46
CA ASN A 3 2.47 -0.62 -74.82
C ASN A 3 1.59 -1.46 -73.89
N SER A 4 1.50 -2.76 -74.15
CA SER A 4 0.68 -3.69 -73.38
C SER A 4 1.51 -4.32 -72.27
N GLU A 5 1.03 -4.21 -71.03
CA GLU A 5 1.57 -4.89 -69.87
C GLU A 5 1.28 -6.40 -69.97
N ARG A 6 2.29 -7.23 -69.64
CA ARG A 6 2.09 -8.66 -69.35
C ARG A 6 2.14 -8.86 -67.83
N THR A 7 1.01 -9.26 -67.26
CA THR A 7 0.91 -9.76 -65.89
C THR A 7 1.17 -11.27 -65.88
N ASN A 8 2.17 -11.71 -65.10
CA ASN A 8 2.42 -13.14 -64.84
C ASN A 8 1.55 -13.58 -63.66
N SER A 9 0.48 -14.33 -63.91
CA SER A 9 -0.31 -14.99 -62.87
C SER A 9 0.26 -16.38 -62.57
N ILE A 10 0.73 -16.61 -61.34
CA ILE A 10 1.11 -17.95 -60.86
C ILE A 10 -0.18 -18.70 -60.50
N ARG A 11 -0.50 -19.77 -61.25
CA ARG A 11 -1.64 -20.66 -60.93
C ARG A 11 -1.15 -21.79 -60.00
N LEU A 12 -1.45 -21.67 -58.72
CA LEU A 12 -1.27 -22.76 -57.75
C LEU A 12 -2.32 -23.86 -58.01
N THR A 13 -1.85 -25.10 -58.18
CA THR A 13 -2.70 -26.28 -58.33
C THR A 13 -3.43 -26.60 -57.03
N SER A 14 -4.54 -27.35 -57.10
CA SER A 14 -5.37 -27.70 -55.92
C SER A 14 -4.56 -28.37 -54.79
N TRP A 15 -3.48 -29.08 -55.13
CA TRP A 15 -2.56 -29.68 -54.16
C TRP A 15 -1.64 -28.63 -53.48
N GLY A 16 -1.29 -27.56 -54.19
CA GLY A 16 -0.54 -26.42 -53.63
C GLY A 16 -1.37 -25.62 -52.62
N TRP A 17 -2.68 -25.51 -52.82
CA TRP A 17 -3.59 -24.91 -51.84
C TRP A 17 -3.77 -25.76 -50.58
N CYS A 18 -3.87 -27.09 -50.74
CA CYS A 18 -3.90 -28.00 -49.59
C CYS A 18 -2.59 -27.96 -48.78
N GLY A 19 -1.43 -27.92 -49.44
CA GLY A 19 -0.12 -27.81 -48.77
C GLY A 19 0.05 -26.50 -47.99
N LEU A 20 -0.38 -25.37 -48.56
CA LEU A 20 -0.30 -24.07 -47.89
C LEU A 20 -1.25 -23.98 -46.68
N GLY A 21 -2.45 -24.55 -46.79
CA GLY A 21 -3.42 -24.61 -45.69
C GLY A 21 -2.91 -25.46 -44.51
N VAL A 22 -2.23 -26.57 -44.79
CA VAL A 22 -1.64 -27.43 -43.76
C VAL A 22 -0.48 -26.70 -43.04
N VAL A 23 0.38 -25.99 -43.76
CA VAL A 23 1.50 -25.23 -43.15
C VAL A 23 1.02 -24.02 -42.36
N LEU A 24 -0.05 -23.34 -42.81
CA LEU A 24 -0.59 -22.18 -42.10
C LEU A 24 -1.48 -22.53 -40.92
N LEU A 25 -2.16 -23.68 -40.92
CA LEU A 25 -3.14 -24.03 -39.88
C LEU A 25 -2.59 -25.02 -38.83
N LEU A 26 -1.55 -25.81 -39.14
CA LEU A 26 -0.91 -26.71 -38.16
C LEU A 26 -0.39 -25.99 -36.91
N PRO A 27 0.27 -24.81 -37.00
CA PRO A 27 0.75 -24.10 -35.81
C PRO A 27 -0.41 -23.69 -34.88
N TRP A 28 -1.54 -23.26 -35.46
CA TRP A 28 -2.73 -22.87 -34.70
C TRP A 28 -3.49 -24.07 -34.14
N GLY A 29 -3.50 -25.21 -34.84
CA GLY A 29 -4.04 -26.46 -34.32
C GLY A 29 -3.27 -26.96 -33.10
N VAL A 30 -1.94 -26.85 -33.11
CA VAL A 30 -1.08 -27.21 -31.97
C VAL A 30 -1.28 -26.26 -30.79
N VAL A 31 -1.40 -24.95 -31.03
CA VAL A 31 -1.70 -23.95 -29.97
C VAL A 31 -3.11 -24.13 -29.40
N ALA A 32 -4.12 -24.37 -30.24
CA ALA A 32 -5.49 -24.62 -29.80
C ALA A 32 -5.61 -25.95 -29.02
N TRP A 33 -4.84 -26.97 -29.41
CA TRP A 33 -4.74 -28.21 -28.66
C TRP A 33 -3.99 -28.01 -27.33
N SER A 34 -2.88 -27.25 -27.28
CA SER A 34 -2.20 -26.99 -26.00
C SER A 34 -3.05 -26.17 -25.03
N LEU A 35 -3.87 -25.24 -25.53
CA LEU A 35 -4.82 -24.46 -24.73
C LEU A 35 -6.02 -25.29 -24.23
N ARG A 36 -6.41 -26.34 -24.94
CA ARG A 36 -7.51 -27.26 -24.54
C ARG A 36 -7.03 -28.44 -23.69
N SER A 37 -5.77 -28.84 -23.86
CA SER A 37 -5.13 -29.94 -23.12
C SER A 37 -4.43 -29.48 -21.85
N ALA A 38 -4.31 -28.17 -21.64
CA ALA A 38 -3.92 -27.63 -20.34
C ALA A 38 -4.98 -28.10 -19.33
N PRO A 39 -4.61 -28.90 -18.30
CA PRO A 39 -5.55 -29.20 -17.24
C PRO A 39 -6.06 -27.86 -16.71
N PRO A 40 -7.36 -27.73 -16.36
CA PRO A 40 -7.86 -26.50 -15.78
C PRO A 40 -6.93 -26.14 -14.64
N THR A 41 -6.24 -25.02 -14.74
CA THR A 41 -5.58 -24.41 -13.60
C THR A 41 -6.70 -24.20 -12.62
N GLU A 42 -6.79 -25.10 -11.64
CA GLU A 42 -7.65 -24.88 -10.50
C GLU A 42 -7.33 -23.46 -10.03
N PRO A 43 -8.31 -22.55 -9.94
CA PRO A 43 -8.07 -21.32 -9.21
C PRO A 43 -7.47 -21.78 -7.89
N VAL A 44 -6.27 -21.27 -7.55
CA VAL A 44 -5.65 -21.52 -6.26
C VAL A 44 -6.77 -21.33 -5.25
N LYS A 45 -7.24 -22.45 -4.68
CA LYS A 45 -8.29 -22.40 -3.67
C LYS A 45 -7.74 -21.45 -2.64
N ALA A 46 -8.42 -20.33 -2.45
CA ALA A 46 -8.19 -19.50 -1.29
C ALA A 46 -8.26 -20.46 -0.11
N SER A 47 -7.09 -20.78 0.44
CA SER A 47 -6.97 -21.68 1.56
C SER A 47 -7.83 -21.06 2.64
N GLN A 48 -8.94 -21.74 2.98
CA GLN A 48 -9.71 -21.39 4.16
C GLN A 48 -8.71 -21.24 5.31
N PRO A 49 -8.90 -20.24 6.18
CA PRO A 49 -7.90 -19.87 7.16
C PRO A 49 -7.60 -21.11 7.99
N ALA A 50 -6.41 -21.67 7.82
CA ALA A 50 -5.88 -22.57 8.81
C ALA A 50 -5.77 -21.67 10.05
N ILE A 51 -6.70 -21.84 10.97
CA ILE A 51 -6.55 -21.36 12.33
C ILE A 51 -5.35 -22.14 12.84
N VAL A 52 -4.16 -21.61 12.57
CA VAL A 52 -2.95 -21.95 13.29
C VAL A 52 -3.28 -21.52 14.70
N ARG A 53 -3.76 -22.48 15.50
CA ARG A 53 -3.88 -22.32 16.94
C ARG A 53 -2.48 -21.99 17.42
N SER A 54 -2.24 -20.68 17.60
CA SER A 54 -0.99 -20.13 18.08
C SER A 54 -0.56 -20.91 19.32
N ALA A 55 0.54 -21.63 19.21
CA ALA A 55 1.27 -22.09 20.37
C ALA A 55 1.58 -20.85 21.23
N VAL A 56 1.34 -21.00 22.53
CA VAL A 56 1.34 -19.96 23.54
C VAL A 56 2.50 -18.98 23.36
N MET A 57 2.14 -17.70 23.32
CA MET A 57 2.99 -16.53 23.16
C MET A 57 3.98 -16.40 24.33
N GLU A 58 5.26 -16.69 24.08
CA GLU A 58 6.30 -16.04 24.87
C GLU A 58 6.50 -14.62 24.30
N SER A 59 6.31 -13.58 25.13
CA SER A 59 6.73 -12.18 24.91
C SER A 59 5.99 -11.29 23.90
N GLY A 60 4.80 -11.65 23.40
CA GLY A 60 4.09 -10.79 22.43
C GLY A 60 4.59 -10.90 20.99
N PHE A 61 5.55 -11.78 20.73
CA PHE A 61 6.05 -12.10 19.41
C PHE A 61 5.34 -13.34 18.83
N THR A 62 5.07 -13.32 17.53
CA THR A 62 4.54 -14.44 16.75
C THR A 62 5.67 -15.01 15.89
N ARG A 63 5.80 -16.34 15.85
CA ARG A 63 6.76 -17.01 14.96
C ARG A 63 6.32 -16.88 13.50
N LEU A 64 7.27 -16.53 12.62
CA LEU A 64 7.06 -16.47 11.18
C LEU A 64 7.45 -17.79 10.50
N PRO A 65 6.98 -18.07 9.27
CA PRO A 65 7.41 -19.22 8.49
C PRO A 65 8.94 -19.32 8.38
N ASP A 66 9.47 -20.52 8.56
CA ASP A 66 10.89 -20.80 8.37
C ASP A 66 11.26 -20.77 6.88
N GLY A 67 12.51 -20.45 6.58
CA GLY A 67 13.05 -20.44 5.23
C GLY A 67 14.56 -20.18 5.22
N PRO A 68 15.16 -19.88 4.05
CA PRO A 68 16.60 -19.60 3.95
C PRO A 68 17.04 -18.39 4.77
N TRP A 69 16.10 -17.55 5.20
CA TRP A 69 16.30 -16.42 6.11
C TRP A 69 16.46 -16.80 7.59
N GLY A 70 16.21 -18.06 7.97
CA GLY A 70 16.30 -18.56 9.34
C GLY A 70 14.98 -18.50 10.12
N HIS A 71 15.08 -18.63 11.44
CA HIS A 71 13.94 -18.59 12.35
C HIS A 71 13.60 -17.15 12.72
N LEU A 72 12.52 -16.62 12.16
CA LEU A 72 12.07 -15.27 12.46
C LEU A 72 10.88 -15.27 13.42
N ARG A 73 10.81 -14.21 14.22
CA ARG A 73 9.62 -13.86 14.99
C ARG A 73 9.32 -12.38 14.81
N SER A 74 8.05 -12.00 14.85
CA SER A 74 7.62 -10.61 14.72
C SER A 74 6.67 -10.22 15.84
N SER A 75 6.83 -9.01 16.36
CA SER A 75 5.84 -8.34 17.20
C SER A 75 5.36 -7.10 16.49
N ARG A 76 4.09 -6.78 16.66
CA ARG A 76 3.51 -5.59 16.04
C ARG A 76 3.64 -4.41 16.99
N ILE A 77 4.00 -3.27 16.42
CA ILE A 77 4.07 -2.00 17.13
C ILE A 77 3.33 -0.91 16.36
N GLU A 78 3.09 0.20 17.05
CA GLU A 78 2.53 1.43 16.48
C GLU A 78 3.55 2.54 16.65
N ILE A 79 3.77 3.31 15.60
CA ILE A 79 4.60 4.51 15.63
C ILE A 79 3.76 5.71 15.20
N GLU A 80 4.05 6.86 15.78
CA GLU A 80 3.39 8.14 15.49
C GLU A 80 4.39 9.10 14.85
N PRO A 81 3.92 10.01 13.97
CA PRO A 81 4.78 11.08 13.50
C PRO A 81 5.24 11.95 14.68
N PRO A 82 6.44 12.54 14.62
CA PRO A 82 6.86 13.55 15.59
C PRO A 82 5.86 14.72 15.63
N GLU A 83 5.81 15.43 16.75
CA GLU A 83 4.85 16.53 16.94
C GLU A 83 4.98 17.63 15.88
N ASP A 84 6.20 17.96 15.47
CA ASP A 84 6.50 18.99 14.47
C ASP A 84 5.94 18.68 13.07
N TYR A 85 5.49 17.44 12.82
CA TYR A 85 4.88 17.02 11.55
C TYR A 85 3.37 17.20 11.54
N ILE A 86 2.78 17.54 12.69
CA ILE A 86 1.35 17.78 12.81
C ILE A 86 1.12 19.27 12.58
N PRO A 87 0.35 19.65 11.54
CA PRO A 87 0.01 21.04 11.35
C PRO A 87 -0.77 21.52 12.57
N LEU A 88 -0.38 22.68 13.11
CA LEU A 88 -1.12 23.29 14.22
C LEU A 88 -2.54 23.61 13.73
N PRO A 89 -3.58 22.97 14.28
CA PRO A 89 -4.93 23.19 13.80
C PRO A 89 -5.39 24.59 14.19
N GLU A 90 -5.96 25.32 13.22
CA GLU A 90 -6.51 26.65 13.45
C GLU A 90 -7.57 26.62 14.55
N ILE A 91 -7.63 27.69 15.35
CA ILE A 91 -8.55 27.79 16.49
C ILE A 91 -10.00 27.97 16.01
N GLN A 92 -10.19 28.56 14.82
CA GLN A 92 -11.49 28.70 14.16
C GLN A 92 -11.51 27.85 12.89
N PRO A 93 -12.17 26.69 12.92
CA PRO A 93 -12.23 25.84 11.74
C PRO A 93 -13.22 26.44 10.75
N ASP A 94 -12.81 26.49 9.48
CA ASP A 94 -13.66 26.90 8.37
C ASP A 94 -15.02 26.18 8.40
N PRO A 95 -16.09 26.76 7.83
CA PRO A 95 -17.35 26.06 7.66
C PRO A 95 -17.13 24.74 6.91
N LEU A 96 -17.71 23.65 7.43
CA LEU A 96 -17.61 22.34 6.77
C LEU A 96 -18.21 22.44 5.37
N ARG A 97 -17.43 22.04 4.36
CA ARG A 97 -17.79 22.20 2.95
C ARG A 97 -17.53 20.91 2.19
N TRP A 98 -18.54 20.43 1.51
CA TRP A 98 -18.45 19.34 0.54
C TRP A 98 -18.71 19.86 -0.86
N THR A 99 -17.85 19.48 -1.80
CA THR A 99 -17.93 19.90 -3.20
C THR A 99 -18.24 18.70 -4.07
N PHE A 100 -19.23 18.84 -4.96
CA PHE A 100 -19.66 17.83 -5.93
C PHE A 100 -19.56 18.39 -7.36
N PRO A 101 -18.34 18.47 -7.94
CA PRO A 101 -18.16 18.91 -9.33
C PRO A 101 -18.95 18.03 -10.30
N GLY A 102 -19.64 18.64 -11.25
CA GLY A 102 -20.46 17.98 -12.28
C GLY A 102 -21.80 17.42 -11.78
N TYR A 103 -22.11 17.52 -10.48
CA TYR A 103 -23.39 17.06 -9.95
C TYR A 103 -24.44 18.17 -10.02
N SER A 104 -25.68 17.78 -10.31
CA SER A 104 -26.86 18.64 -10.12
C SER A 104 -27.44 18.47 -8.71
N ALA A 105 -28.24 19.43 -8.26
CA ALA A 105 -28.93 19.33 -6.97
C ALA A 105 -29.90 18.13 -6.89
N ALA A 106 -30.37 17.61 -8.04
CA ALA A 106 -31.16 16.38 -8.10
C ALA A 106 -30.26 15.15 -7.89
N ALA A 107 -29.08 15.11 -8.51
CA ALA A 107 -28.12 14.03 -8.34
C ALA A 107 -27.58 13.94 -6.90
N VAL A 108 -27.33 15.07 -6.26
CA VAL A 108 -26.93 15.12 -4.83
C VAL A 108 -28.07 14.61 -3.93
N ARG A 109 -29.33 14.96 -4.22
CA ARG A 109 -30.48 14.42 -3.47
C ARG A 109 -30.66 12.92 -3.65
N GLU A 110 -30.41 12.39 -4.84
CA GLU A 110 -30.46 10.95 -5.05
C GLU A 110 -29.36 10.22 -4.27
N LEU A 111 -28.17 10.82 -4.15
CA LEU A 111 -27.12 10.33 -3.28
C LEU A 111 -27.59 10.25 -1.82
N TRP A 112 -28.27 11.27 -1.30
CA TRP A 112 -28.83 11.26 0.06
C TRP A 112 -29.78 10.09 0.30
N ARG A 113 -30.68 9.81 -0.65
CA ARG A 113 -31.61 8.67 -0.56
C ARG A 113 -30.90 7.33 -0.58
N SER A 114 -29.82 7.23 -1.37
CA SER A 114 -29.01 6.00 -1.42
C SER A 114 -28.18 5.75 -0.16
N ALA A 115 -27.99 6.77 0.68
CA ALA A 115 -27.14 6.70 1.88
C ALA A 115 -27.88 6.27 3.16
N SER A 116 -29.14 5.81 3.05
CA SER A 116 -29.95 5.34 4.20
C SER A 116 -30.03 6.36 5.34
N LEU A 117 -30.16 7.64 5.00
CA LEU A 117 -30.28 8.74 5.96
C LEU A 117 -31.66 8.74 6.62
N THR A 118 -31.74 9.33 7.82
CA THR A 118 -33.06 9.68 8.37
C THR A 118 -33.68 10.84 7.57
N ALA A 119 -35.00 10.98 7.60
CA ALA A 119 -35.70 12.07 6.92
C ALA A 119 -35.19 13.46 7.37
N ALA A 120 -34.86 13.62 8.65
CA ALA A 120 -34.30 14.86 9.19
C ALA A 120 -32.91 15.16 8.63
N GLN A 121 -32.05 14.14 8.51
CA GLN A 121 -30.72 14.27 7.92
C GLN A 121 -30.79 14.61 6.42
N GLU A 122 -31.63 13.90 5.65
CA GLU A 122 -31.85 14.19 4.22
C GLU A 122 -32.33 15.63 4.02
N GLN A 123 -33.31 16.07 4.82
CA GLN A 123 -33.82 17.44 4.76
C GLN A 123 -32.73 18.46 5.09
N ALA A 124 -31.95 18.24 6.15
CA ALA A 124 -30.90 19.16 6.56
C ALA A 124 -29.78 19.27 5.51
N LEU A 125 -29.33 18.15 4.94
CA LEU A 125 -28.31 18.14 3.90
C LEU A 125 -28.83 18.75 2.59
N SER A 126 -30.09 18.49 2.24
CA SER A 126 -30.73 19.09 1.06
C SER A 126 -30.87 20.61 1.19
N ALA A 127 -31.25 21.10 2.37
CA ALA A 127 -31.34 22.53 2.65
C ALA A 127 -29.96 23.22 2.63
N ALA A 128 -28.91 22.47 3.01
CA ALA A 128 -27.52 22.92 2.95
C ALA A 128 -26.88 22.84 1.56
N THR A 129 -27.59 22.33 0.54
CA THR A 129 -27.08 22.15 -0.82
C THR A 129 -27.39 23.38 -1.68
N SER A 130 -26.37 23.94 -2.34
CA SER A 130 -26.50 25.06 -3.28
C SER A 130 -25.69 24.81 -4.56
N PRO A 131 -26.03 25.46 -5.68
CA PRO A 131 -25.16 25.49 -6.86
C PRO A 131 -23.81 26.13 -6.51
N ALA A 132 -22.72 25.61 -7.09
CA ALA A 132 -21.41 26.24 -7.00
C ALA A 132 -21.44 27.60 -7.71
N ALA A 133 -20.76 28.61 -7.15
CA ALA A 133 -20.77 29.99 -7.67
C ALA A 133 -20.20 30.11 -9.09
N ASP A 134 -19.29 29.21 -9.47
CA ASP A 134 -18.67 29.12 -10.79
C ASP A 134 -19.46 28.23 -11.77
N GLY A 135 -20.61 27.69 -11.35
CA GLY A 135 -21.43 26.78 -12.15
C GLY A 135 -20.83 25.38 -12.33
N SER A 136 -19.75 25.04 -11.62
CA SER A 136 -19.03 23.76 -11.79
C SER A 136 -19.77 22.55 -11.22
N GLY A 137 -20.85 22.73 -10.46
CA GLY A 137 -21.62 21.66 -9.83
C GLY A 137 -22.40 22.12 -8.61
N CYS A 138 -22.36 21.34 -7.53
CA CYS A 138 -22.99 21.67 -6.26
C CYS A 138 -21.98 21.77 -5.11
N VAL A 139 -22.31 22.61 -4.15
CA VAL A 139 -21.62 22.71 -2.85
C VAL A 139 -22.64 22.42 -1.76
N VAL A 140 -22.21 21.70 -0.72
CA VAL A 140 -23.02 21.42 0.47
C VAL A 140 -22.27 21.95 1.67
N MET A 141 -22.93 22.77 2.48
CA MET A 141 -22.35 23.31 3.72
C MET A 141 -23.08 22.72 4.94
N PRO A 142 -22.85 21.44 5.26
CA PRO A 142 -23.63 20.75 6.28
C PRO A 142 -23.32 21.26 7.68
N ASN A 143 -24.32 21.17 8.57
CA ASN A 143 -24.11 21.39 9.99
C ASN A 143 -23.26 20.24 10.58
N ARG A 144 -22.23 20.57 11.37
CA ARG A 144 -21.34 19.58 12.01
C ARG A 144 -22.09 18.54 12.84
N ASN A 145 -23.20 18.90 13.49
CA ASN A 145 -24.01 17.95 14.26
C ASN A 145 -24.67 16.91 13.35
N VAL A 146 -25.19 17.33 12.19
CA VAL A 146 -25.74 16.42 11.19
C VAL A 146 -24.66 15.46 10.69
N VAL A 147 -23.45 15.96 10.43
CA VAL A 147 -22.30 15.13 10.03
C VAL A 147 -21.88 14.16 11.15
N ALA A 148 -21.88 14.60 12.41
CA ALA A 148 -21.56 13.75 13.56
C ALA A 148 -22.53 12.58 13.72
N GLU A 149 -23.81 12.80 13.42
CA GLU A 149 -24.88 11.81 13.54
C GLU A 149 -25.01 10.86 12.35
N LEU A 150 -24.22 11.05 11.28
CA LEU A 150 -24.20 10.09 10.19
C LEU A 150 -23.82 8.69 10.71
N THR A 151 -24.37 7.65 10.09
CA THR A 151 -23.95 6.28 10.37
C THR A 151 -22.68 5.95 9.57
N PRO A 152 -21.88 4.95 9.98
CA PRO A 152 -20.77 4.45 9.17
C PRO A 152 -21.20 4.08 7.74
N ALA A 153 -22.39 3.49 7.56
CA ALA A 153 -22.93 3.15 6.25
C ALA A 153 -23.23 4.38 5.38
N ALA A 154 -23.84 5.42 5.97
CA ALA A 154 -24.08 6.68 5.27
C ALA A 154 -22.77 7.36 4.85
N ARG A 155 -21.77 7.38 5.75
CA ARG A 155 -20.42 7.88 5.43
C ARG A 155 -19.79 7.10 4.28
N SER A 156 -19.83 5.77 4.30
CA SER A 156 -19.30 4.95 3.20
C SER A 156 -19.89 5.33 1.84
N VAL A 157 -21.21 5.56 1.76
CA VAL A 157 -21.88 5.95 0.50
C VAL A 157 -21.47 7.36 0.08
N ILE A 158 -21.61 8.34 0.97
CA ILE A 158 -21.37 9.75 0.66
C ILE A 158 -19.88 9.99 0.38
N TYR A 159 -19.00 9.48 1.24
CA TYR A 159 -17.57 9.80 1.18
C TYR A 159 -16.87 9.04 0.06
N THR A 160 -17.45 7.95 -0.45
CA THR A 160 -16.99 7.32 -1.70
C THR A 160 -17.19 8.23 -2.91
N VAL A 161 -18.24 9.05 -2.93
CA VAL A 161 -18.43 10.05 -3.98
C VAL A 161 -17.50 11.24 -3.77
N LEU A 162 -17.43 11.79 -2.55
CA LEU A 162 -16.59 12.95 -2.24
C LEU A 162 -15.11 12.69 -2.54
N ALA A 163 -14.63 11.49 -2.26
CA ALA A 163 -13.24 11.07 -2.49
C ALA A 163 -12.81 11.05 -3.95
N LYS A 164 -13.73 11.19 -4.91
CA LYS A 164 -13.38 11.33 -6.33
C LYS A 164 -12.82 12.72 -6.66
N PHE A 165 -13.00 13.68 -5.75
CA PHE A 165 -12.68 15.08 -6.00
C PHE A 165 -11.66 15.59 -4.98
N PRO A 166 -10.46 16.02 -5.42
CA PRO A 166 -9.42 16.56 -4.53
C PRO A 166 -9.87 17.76 -3.69
N ALA A 167 -10.91 18.48 -4.14
CA ALA A 167 -11.53 19.58 -3.38
C ALA A 167 -12.11 19.15 -2.02
N ASN A 168 -12.34 17.86 -1.79
CA ASN A 168 -12.75 17.29 -0.51
C ASN A 168 -11.56 16.60 0.16
N ALA A 169 -10.56 17.38 0.59
CA ALA A 169 -9.24 16.88 0.97
C ALA A 169 -9.29 15.71 1.98
N THR A 170 -10.12 15.80 3.02
CA THR A 170 -10.20 14.78 4.09
C THR A 170 -10.94 13.50 3.67
N GLN A 171 -11.79 13.56 2.64
CA GLN A 171 -12.41 12.35 2.04
C GLN A 171 -11.55 11.77 0.90
N PHE A 172 -10.86 12.64 0.15
CA PHE A 172 -9.91 12.27 -0.91
C PHE A 172 -8.69 11.53 -0.34
N ALA A 173 -8.06 12.09 0.70
CA ALA A 173 -6.92 11.52 1.41
C ALA A 173 -7.23 11.30 2.91
N PRO A 174 -8.12 10.35 3.25
CA PRO A 174 -8.53 10.14 4.63
C PRO A 174 -7.44 9.45 5.45
N PHE A 175 -7.55 9.60 6.78
CA PHE A 175 -6.79 8.77 7.70
C PHE A 175 -7.21 7.32 7.52
N ARG A 176 -6.21 6.43 7.40
CA ARG A 176 -6.40 4.99 7.19
C ARG A 176 -6.02 4.26 8.46
N LEU A 177 -7.00 3.63 9.06
CA LEU A 177 -6.87 2.81 10.24
C LEU A 177 -6.91 1.35 9.82
N ARG A 178 -6.26 0.51 10.62
CA ARG A 178 -6.37 -0.93 10.45
C ARG A 178 -7.74 -1.42 10.88
N ALA A 179 -8.38 -2.19 10.00
CA ALA A 179 -9.73 -2.70 10.23
C ALA A 179 -9.82 -3.67 11.42
N ASP A 180 -8.76 -4.45 11.66
CA ASP A 180 -8.73 -5.47 12.72
C ASP A 180 -8.56 -4.91 14.14
N VAL A 181 -8.13 -3.65 14.27
CA VAL A 181 -7.97 -2.95 15.57
C VAL A 181 -8.95 -1.78 15.71
N GLY A 182 -10.00 -1.69 14.89
CA GLY A 182 -10.79 -0.47 14.72
C GLY A 182 -11.17 0.29 16.01
N LYS A 183 -11.71 -0.41 17.03
CA LYS A 183 -12.09 0.21 18.32
C LYS A 183 -10.90 0.45 19.25
N ASP A 184 -9.82 -0.30 19.06
CA ASP A 184 -8.60 -0.26 19.87
C ASP A 184 -7.58 0.73 19.33
N TRP A 185 -7.80 1.32 18.16
CA TRP A 185 -6.87 2.29 17.56
C TRP A 185 -6.58 3.48 18.47
N PHE A 186 -7.58 3.93 19.23
CA PHE A 186 -7.47 5.04 20.18
C PHE A 186 -7.00 4.58 21.57
N ARG A 187 -6.71 3.29 21.77
CA ARG A 187 -6.19 2.77 23.03
C ARG A 187 -4.87 3.45 23.36
N ASP A 188 -4.70 3.76 24.65
CA ASP A 188 -3.50 4.40 25.20
C ASP A 188 -3.12 5.72 24.51
N SER A 189 -4.04 6.37 23.79
CA SER A 189 -3.83 7.68 23.18
C SER A 189 -3.72 8.81 24.22
N GLY A 190 -4.33 8.62 25.39
CA GLY A 190 -4.51 9.65 26.41
C GLY A 190 -5.52 10.73 26.01
N LEU A 191 -6.36 10.47 24.98
CA LEU A 191 -7.47 11.35 24.62
C LEU A 191 -8.64 11.20 25.61
N PRO A 192 -9.47 12.25 25.78
CA PRO A 192 -10.68 12.15 26.58
C PRO A 192 -11.64 11.04 26.10
N PRO A 193 -12.29 10.27 27.00
CA PRO A 193 -13.15 9.15 26.62
C PRO A 193 -14.34 9.51 25.71
N ASP A 194 -14.91 10.70 25.88
CA ASP A 194 -16.00 11.22 25.05
C ASP A 194 -15.55 11.51 23.62
N ILE A 195 -14.32 12.00 23.45
CA ILE A 195 -13.68 12.20 22.14
C ILE A 195 -13.38 10.87 21.47
N ILE A 196 -12.87 9.89 22.22
CA ILE A 196 -12.62 8.54 21.68
C ILE A 196 -13.93 7.94 21.18
N THR A 197 -15.00 8.06 21.98
CA THR A 197 -16.34 7.56 21.61
C THR A 197 -16.85 8.21 20.33
N LEU A 198 -16.72 9.54 20.23
CA LEU A 198 -17.12 10.31 19.07
C LEU A 198 -16.31 9.95 17.82
N ALA A 199 -14.98 9.92 17.91
CA ALA A 199 -14.13 9.62 16.77
C ALA A 199 -14.33 8.18 16.29
N THR A 200 -14.53 7.24 17.21
CA THR A 200 -14.80 5.83 16.88
C THR A 200 -16.13 5.66 16.15
N SER A 201 -17.17 6.43 16.50
CA SER A 201 -18.47 6.35 15.81
C SER A 201 -18.45 6.92 14.38
N MET A 202 -17.45 7.74 14.06
CA MET A 202 -17.23 8.33 12.74
C MET A 202 -16.41 7.45 11.80
N LEU A 203 -15.82 6.36 12.30
CA LEU A 203 -15.09 5.42 11.46
C LEU A 203 -16.03 4.76 10.45
N TYR A 204 -15.57 4.61 9.21
CA TYR A 204 -16.36 4.02 8.14
C TYR A 204 -15.53 3.08 7.26
N PRO A 205 -16.10 1.97 6.79
CA PRO A 205 -15.40 1.08 5.87
C PRO A 205 -15.40 1.65 4.45
N ARG A 206 -14.27 1.50 3.74
CA ARG A 206 -14.19 1.74 2.29
C ARG A 206 -13.08 0.89 1.70
N ASN A 207 -13.41 0.07 0.70
CA ASN A 207 -12.46 -0.78 -0.04
C ASN A 207 -11.58 -1.63 0.89
N GLY A 208 -12.21 -2.37 1.82
CA GLY A 208 -11.52 -3.23 2.78
C GLY A 208 -10.77 -2.51 3.91
N ASN A 209 -10.72 -1.18 3.90
CA ASN A 209 -10.04 -0.36 4.89
C ASN A 209 -11.03 0.31 5.85
N LEU A 210 -10.58 0.64 7.05
CA LEU A 210 -11.33 1.46 8.01
C LEU A 210 -10.78 2.89 7.97
N LEU A 211 -11.64 3.86 7.69
CA LEU A 211 -11.23 5.23 7.37
C LEU A 211 -11.82 6.24 8.35
N PHE A 212 -11.15 7.39 8.44
CA PHE A 212 -11.62 8.56 9.17
C PHE A 212 -11.37 9.84 8.35
N SER A 213 -12.40 10.69 8.26
CA SER A 213 -12.39 11.94 7.44
C SER A 213 -13.00 13.15 8.15
N ASP A 214 -13.47 13.00 9.39
CA ASP A 214 -14.30 13.98 10.08
C ASP A 214 -13.54 14.71 11.20
N ASP A 215 -12.25 14.98 10.97
CA ASP A 215 -11.40 15.73 11.91
C ASP A 215 -11.96 17.13 12.17
N ASP A 216 -12.54 17.78 11.15
CA ASP A 216 -13.24 19.07 11.26
C ASP A 216 -14.48 19.04 12.17
N VAL A 217 -14.99 17.86 12.52
CA VAL A 217 -16.09 17.67 13.46
C VAL A 217 -15.59 17.44 14.90
N VAL A 218 -14.42 16.80 15.05
CA VAL A 218 -13.84 16.44 16.34
C VAL A 218 -12.94 17.54 16.91
N LEU A 219 -12.05 18.12 16.08
CA LEU A 219 -11.09 19.16 16.49
C LEU A 219 -11.73 20.36 17.23
N PRO A 220 -12.90 20.90 16.81
CA PRO A 220 -13.54 22.01 17.52
C PRO A 220 -14.00 21.65 18.95
N ARG A 221 -14.18 20.35 19.26
CA ARG A 221 -14.61 19.90 20.59
C ARG A 221 -13.45 19.77 21.58
N LEU A 222 -12.22 19.73 21.06
CA LEU A 222 -11.00 19.68 21.85
C LEU A 222 -10.63 21.08 22.33
N LYS A 223 -10.48 21.23 23.66
CA LYS A 223 -10.26 22.54 24.30
C LYS A 223 -8.80 22.99 24.24
N SER A 224 -7.86 22.05 24.33
CA SER A 224 -6.42 22.36 24.37
C SER A 224 -5.76 22.08 23.01
N SER A 225 -4.71 22.83 22.68
CA SER A 225 -3.86 22.55 21.51
C SER A 225 -3.20 21.18 21.64
N ALA A 226 -2.76 20.80 22.85
CA ALA A 226 -2.15 19.51 23.13
C ALA A 226 -3.08 18.34 22.79
N ASP A 227 -4.37 18.42 23.11
CA ASP A 227 -5.32 17.36 22.77
C ASP A 227 -5.60 17.30 21.26
N ARG A 228 -5.63 18.45 20.57
CA ARG A 228 -5.79 18.49 19.11
C ARG A 228 -4.60 17.84 18.39
N ILE A 229 -3.38 18.18 18.81
CA ILE A 229 -2.16 17.56 18.32
C ILE A 229 -2.20 16.05 18.59
N ARG A 230 -2.46 15.65 19.83
CA ARG A 230 -2.59 14.24 20.23
C ARG A 230 -3.62 13.48 19.40
N PHE A 231 -4.75 14.10 19.09
CA PHE A 231 -5.79 13.52 18.24
C PHE A 231 -5.28 13.28 16.82
N LEU A 232 -4.69 14.28 16.18
CA LEU A 232 -4.12 14.15 14.83
C LEU A 232 -2.96 13.15 14.78
N LYS A 233 -2.08 13.12 15.80
CA LYS A 233 -1.03 12.09 15.93
C LYS A 233 -1.63 10.70 16.02
N THR A 234 -2.67 10.52 16.83
CA THR A 234 -3.35 9.23 17.01
C THR A 234 -3.99 8.76 15.70
N LEU A 235 -4.66 9.65 14.96
CA LEU A 235 -5.19 9.33 13.63
C LEU A 235 -4.09 9.00 12.61
N SER A 236 -2.91 9.60 12.78
CA SER A 236 -1.75 9.42 11.90
C SER A 236 -0.89 8.20 12.23
N ARG A 237 -1.21 7.44 13.30
CA ARG A 237 -0.50 6.22 13.70
C ARG A 237 -0.26 5.29 12.52
N LYS A 238 0.92 4.67 12.49
CA LYS A 238 1.29 3.64 11.52
C LYS A 238 1.59 2.36 12.26
N SER A 239 0.94 1.28 11.83
CA SER A 239 1.26 -0.06 12.31
C SER A 239 2.45 -0.61 11.51
N THR A 240 3.44 -1.11 12.24
CA THR A 240 4.66 -1.73 11.68
C THR A 240 5.03 -2.96 12.50
N LEU A 241 6.07 -3.67 12.09
CA LEU A 241 6.55 -4.88 12.72
C LEU A 241 7.95 -4.67 13.28
N LEU A 242 8.19 -5.10 14.52
CA LEU A 242 9.52 -5.45 14.99
C LEU A 242 9.79 -6.89 14.60
N VAL A 243 10.87 -7.14 13.84
CA VAL A 243 11.20 -8.49 13.36
C VAL A 243 12.57 -8.88 13.88
N GLN A 244 12.64 -10.07 14.47
CA GLN A 244 13.84 -10.60 15.11
C GLN A 244 14.20 -11.96 14.53
N LEU A 245 15.49 -12.15 14.27
CA LEU A 245 16.09 -13.44 14.00
C LEU A 245 16.41 -14.13 15.33
N VAL A 246 15.90 -15.34 15.51
CA VAL A 246 16.24 -16.23 16.61
C VAL A 246 17.45 -17.06 16.18
N ILE A 247 18.49 -17.06 17.03
CA ILE A 247 19.75 -17.74 16.80
C ILE A 247 20.02 -18.65 17.98
N ASP A 248 20.28 -19.92 17.71
CA ASP A 248 20.61 -20.95 18.69
C ASP A 248 21.94 -21.64 18.32
N PRO A 249 22.50 -22.50 19.20
CA PRO A 249 23.72 -23.24 18.90
C PRO A 249 23.66 -24.15 17.65
N GLN A 250 22.46 -24.45 17.13
CA GLN A 250 22.23 -25.30 15.97
C GLN A 250 22.05 -24.51 14.66
N THR A 251 21.98 -23.18 14.73
CA THR A 251 21.71 -22.31 13.59
C THR A 251 22.82 -22.39 12.54
N ASP A 252 22.44 -22.64 11.27
CA ASP A 252 23.37 -22.62 10.14
C ASP A 252 23.78 -21.20 9.76
N VAL A 253 24.88 -20.73 10.34
CA VAL A 253 25.42 -19.39 10.09
C VAL A 253 25.71 -19.14 8.61
N ASN A 254 26.14 -20.16 7.84
CA ASN A 254 26.48 -19.94 6.44
C ASN A 254 25.23 -19.69 5.60
N ALA A 255 24.15 -20.43 5.85
CA ALA A 255 22.86 -20.22 5.18
C ALA A 255 22.31 -18.82 5.47
N ILE A 256 22.29 -18.40 6.74
CA ILE A 256 21.82 -17.07 7.15
C ILE A 256 22.69 -15.97 6.52
N ALA A 257 24.01 -16.10 6.57
CA ALA A 257 24.93 -15.12 6.00
C ALA A 257 24.83 -15.06 4.46
N HIS A 258 24.49 -16.16 3.79
CA HIS A 258 24.25 -16.19 2.36
C HIS A 258 22.96 -15.47 1.98
N TYR A 259 21.87 -15.72 2.71
CA TYR A 259 20.58 -15.09 2.45
C TYR A 259 20.62 -13.57 2.70
N TRP A 260 21.04 -13.14 3.89
CA TRP A 260 21.02 -11.72 4.29
C TRP A 260 22.24 -10.92 3.77
N GLY A 261 23.31 -11.62 3.39
CA GLY A 261 24.58 -11.01 3.00
C GLY A 261 24.73 -10.68 1.51
N GLN A 262 23.62 -10.66 0.77
CA GLN A 262 23.58 -10.19 -0.62
C GLN A 262 24.26 -8.82 -0.77
N GLY A 263 24.89 -8.56 -1.92
CA GLY A 263 25.65 -7.33 -2.14
C GLY A 263 26.98 -7.28 -1.38
N ARG A 264 27.70 -8.42 -1.29
CA ARG A 264 29.04 -8.57 -0.68
C ARG A 264 29.11 -8.45 0.85
N ARG A 265 27.97 -8.44 1.55
CA ARG A 265 27.86 -8.26 3.00
C ARG A 265 27.97 -9.54 3.82
N SER A 266 27.96 -10.72 3.18
CA SER A 266 28.09 -12.01 3.88
C SER A 266 29.34 -12.09 4.76
N LYS A 267 30.45 -11.49 4.32
CA LYS A 267 31.71 -11.46 5.09
C LYS A 267 31.60 -10.66 6.40
N ASP A 268 30.74 -9.64 6.43
CA ASP A 268 30.58 -8.74 7.57
C ASP A 268 29.55 -9.31 8.57
N LEU A 269 28.55 -10.04 8.08
CA LEU A 269 27.52 -10.67 8.93
C LEU A 269 28.01 -11.92 9.66
N LYS A 270 28.87 -12.72 9.01
CA LYS A 270 29.30 -14.03 9.53
C LYS A 270 29.96 -13.96 10.91
N PRO A 271 30.92 -13.05 11.21
CA PRO A 271 31.54 -12.96 12.52
C PRO A 271 30.54 -12.64 13.64
N LEU A 272 29.57 -11.75 13.38
CA LEU A 272 28.51 -11.42 14.31
C LEU A 272 27.65 -12.65 14.62
N LEU A 273 27.15 -13.34 13.59
CA LEU A 273 26.31 -14.52 13.73
C LEU A 273 27.03 -15.67 14.45
N GLN A 274 28.31 -15.93 14.11
CA GLN A 274 29.14 -16.92 14.81
C GLN A 274 29.31 -16.61 16.29
N SER A 275 29.41 -15.33 16.65
CA SER A 275 29.47 -14.93 18.06
C SER A 275 28.18 -15.26 18.81
N LEU A 276 27.03 -15.07 18.17
CA LEU A 276 25.71 -15.32 18.76
C LEU A 276 25.40 -16.82 18.92
N VAL A 277 25.79 -17.66 17.96
CA VAL A 277 25.65 -19.13 18.05
C VAL A 277 26.48 -19.74 19.19
N ARG A 278 27.60 -19.13 19.56
CA ARG A 278 28.44 -19.61 20.68
C ARG A 278 27.81 -19.41 22.07
N ARG A 279 26.71 -18.68 22.16
CA ARG A 279 26.01 -18.45 23.43
C ARG A 279 25.16 -19.69 23.76
N PRO A 280 25.34 -20.32 24.94
CA PRO A 280 24.58 -21.52 25.32
C PRO A 280 23.06 -21.33 25.29
N GLU A 281 22.59 -20.14 25.66
CA GLU A 281 21.18 -19.75 25.68
C GLU A 281 20.65 -19.25 24.32
N GLY A 282 21.50 -19.21 23.29
CA GLY A 282 21.21 -18.55 22.03
C GLY A 282 21.14 -17.03 22.15
N ALA A 283 20.55 -16.39 21.14
CA ALA A 283 20.32 -14.96 21.10
C ALA A 283 19.16 -14.60 20.17
N VAL A 284 18.68 -13.38 20.31
CA VAL A 284 17.77 -12.74 19.35
C VAL A 284 18.45 -11.51 18.79
N LEU A 285 18.32 -11.30 17.48
CA LEU A 285 18.91 -10.17 16.76
C LEU A 285 17.81 -9.47 15.96
N ASP A 286 17.65 -8.16 16.15
CA ASP A 286 16.75 -7.38 15.31
C ASP A 286 17.26 -7.37 13.85
N ILE A 287 16.37 -7.62 12.88
CA ILE A 287 16.77 -7.73 11.48
C ILE A 287 17.32 -6.43 10.91
N VAL A 288 17.12 -5.28 11.58
CA VAL A 288 17.74 -3.99 11.20
C VAL A 288 19.27 -4.10 11.06
N HIS A 289 19.91 -4.97 11.86
CA HIS A 289 21.34 -5.24 11.78
C HIS A 289 21.74 -6.10 10.57
N LEU A 290 20.78 -6.75 9.92
CA LEU A 290 20.95 -7.52 8.70
C LEU A 290 20.69 -6.68 7.45
N LEU A 291 19.92 -5.58 7.54
CA LEU A 291 19.59 -4.70 6.41
C LEU A 291 20.82 -3.93 5.86
N PRO A 292 20.84 -3.56 4.56
CA PRO A 292 21.84 -2.66 3.97
C PRO A 292 21.87 -1.27 4.64
N PRO A 293 22.89 -0.44 4.36
CA PRO A 293 23.07 0.85 5.04
C PRO A 293 21.85 1.77 4.98
N LEU A 294 21.28 2.00 3.79
CA LEU A 294 20.14 2.91 3.61
C LEU A 294 18.87 2.46 4.37
N PRO A 295 18.31 1.26 4.12
CA PRO A 295 17.11 0.82 4.86
C PRO A 295 17.36 0.73 6.37
N ARG A 296 18.57 0.40 6.82
CA ARG A 296 18.94 0.44 8.24
C ARG A 296 18.85 1.84 8.83
N ALA A 297 19.29 2.86 8.09
CA ALA A 297 19.26 4.25 8.54
C ALA A 297 17.82 4.82 8.56
N LEU A 298 16.96 4.36 7.66
CA LEU A 298 15.62 4.91 7.47
C LEU A 298 14.54 4.20 8.29
N LEU A 299 14.72 2.92 8.65
CA LEU A 299 13.67 2.12 9.26
C LEU A 299 13.13 2.74 10.57
N TYR A 300 11.80 2.86 10.65
CA TYR A 300 11.03 3.51 11.72
C TYR A 300 11.26 5.02 11.87
N SER A 301 11.88 5.67 10.89
CA SER A 301 12.01 7.13 10.83
C SER A 301 10.99 7.76 9.89
N TYR A 302 10.78 9.07 10.06
CA TYR A 302 9.99 9.91 9.18
C TYR A 302 10.93 10.75 8.31
N PRO A 303 10.60 10.99 7.03
CA PRO A 303 11.43 11.83 6.17
C PRO A 303 11.55 13.22 6.76
N GLN A 304 12.76 13.79 6.75
CA GLN A 304 13.00 15.11 7.32
C GLN A 304 12.17 16.17 6.59
N LEU A 305 11.45 17.02 7.34
CA LEU A 305 10.75 18.17 6.78
C LEU A 305 11.75 19.06 6.05
N SER A 306 11.47 19.33 4.78
CA SER A 306 12.31 20.15 3.92
C SER A 306 11.46 21.03 3.02
N GLN A 307 12.01 22.19 2.66
CA GLN A 307 11.43 23.07 1.65
C GLN A 307 11.94 22.76 0.24
N ASN A 308 12.89 21.82 0.11
CA ASN A 308 13.38 21.36 -1.17
C ASN A 308 12.39 20.37 -1.80
N PRO A 309 11.80 20.67 -2.97
CA PRO A 309 10.85 19.77 -3.63
C PRO A 309 11.43 18.39 -3.97
N GLN A 310 12.76 18.26 -4.08
CA GLN A 310 13.39 16.95 -4.31
C GLN A 310 13.30 16.04 -3.07
N ASP A 311 13.28 16.60 -1.87
CA ASP A 311 13.20 15.82 -0.63
C ASP A 311 11.76 15.30 -0.40
N GLU A 312 10.74 15.99 -0.95
CA GLU A 312 9.36 15.49 -1.02
C GLU A 312 9.22 14.27 -1.93
N ALA A 313 10.14 14.09 -2.87
CA ALA A 313 10.09 13.04 -3.89
C ALA A 313 10.77 11.72 -3.49
N HIS A 314 11.25 11.59 -2.24
CA HIS A 314 11.73 10.33 -1.66
C HIS A 314 10.56 9.39 -1.36
N ASP A 315 9.94 8.88 -2.43
CA ASP A 315 8.76 8.05 -2.40
C ASP A 315 9.10 6.55 -2.30
N CYS A 316 8.10 5.70 -2.58
CA CYS A 316 8.25 4.25 -2.55
C CYS A 316 9.20 3.71 -3.64
N HIS A 317 9.32 4.38 -4.79
CA HIS A 317 10.20 3.98 -5.90
C HIS A 317 11.65 4.33 -5.60
N TRP A 318 11.89 5.57 -5.17
CA TRP A 318 13.21 5.99 -4.68
C TRP A 318 13.71 5.07 -3.57
N THR A 319 12.84 4.74 -2.62
CA THR A 319 13.17 3.87 -1.49
C THR A 319 13.55 2.45 -1.95
N ALA A 320 12.75 1.86 -2.84
CA ALA A 320 12.94 0.46 -3.24
C ALA A 320 14.16 0.26 -4.14
N LEU A 321 14.38 1.18 -5.08
CA LEU A 321 15.48 1.07 -6.04
C LEU A 321 16.84 1.47 -5.45
N ASN A 322 16.86 2.27 -4.39
CA ASN A 322 18.08 2.56 -3.62
C ASN A 322 18.41 1.54 -2.53
N PHE A 323 17.64 0.45 -2.37
CA PHE A 323 17.77 -0.46 -1.22
C PHE A 323 19.19 -1.02 -0.98
N PHE A 324 19.94 -1.30 -2.04
CA PHE A 324 21.34 -1.76 -1.96
C PHE A 324 22.38 -0.68 -2.27
N ASN A 325 21.96 0.53 -2.63
CA ASN A 325 22.89 1.59 -2.99
C ASN A 325 23.57 2.14 -1.74
N GLU A 326 24.91 2.17 -1.73
CA GLU A 326 25.67 2.81 -0.64
C GLU A 326 25.42 4.31 -0.60
N GLN A 327 25.32 4.93 -1.78
CA GLN A 327 24.92 6.32 -1.98
C GLN A 327 23.62 6.33 -2.79
N PRO A 328 22.52 6.90 -2.25
CA PRO A 328 21.26 6.97 -2.99
C PRO A 328 21.42 7.70 -4.32
N ASP A 329 20.82 7.13 -5.37
CA ASP A 329 20.69 7.75 -6.67
C ASP A 329 19.40 8.57 -6.69
N GLU A 330 19.55 9.89 -6.61
CA GLU A 330 18.44 10.84 -6.57
C GLU A 330 17.62 10.87 -7.87
N ARG A 331 18.14 10.30 -8.97
CA ARG A 331 17.37 10.17 -10.21
C ARG A 331 16.15 9.25 -10.07
N PHE A 332 16.09 8.41 -9.03
CA PHE A 332 14.91 7.59 -8.76
C PHE A 332 13.69 8.37 -8.26
N THR A 333 13.82 9.70 -8.07
CA THR A 333 12.67 10.60 -7.92
C THR A 333 11.91 10.83 -9.23
N ASP A 334 12.50 10.50 -10.38
CA ASP A 334 11.88 10.60 -11.71
C ASP A 334 11.31 9.25 -12.16
N ILE A 335 10.00 9.21 -12.38
CA ILE A 335 9.27 8.00 -12.78
C ILE A 335 9.72 7.44 -14.15
N GLU A 336 10.16 8.28 -15.08
CA GLU A 336 10.65 7.81 -16.39
C GLU A 336 12.02 7.15 -16.25
N TYR A 337 12.87 7.67 -15.37
CA TYR A 337 14.13 7.03 -15.02
C TYR A 337 13.90 5.68 -14.29
N VAL A 338 12.96 5.64 -13.35
CA VAL A 338 12.53 4.40 -12.66
C VAL A 338 12.12 3.32 -13.67
N LYS A 339 11.24 3.65 -14.62
CA LYS A 339 10.80 2.70 -15.67
C LYS A 339 11.96 2.19 -16.52
N LYS A 340 12.86 3.09 -16.91
CA LYS A 340 14.06 2.75 -17.68
C LYS A 340 14.94 1.75 -16.91
N VAL A 341 15.26 2.04 -15.65
CA VAL A 341 16.11 1.18 -14.82
C VAL A 341 15.48 -0.19 -14.56
N LEU A 342 14.17 -0.25 -14.28
CA LEU A 342 13.47 -1.53 -14.12
C LEU A 342 13.53 -2.39 -15.40
N THR A 343 13.57 -1.77 -16.58
CA THR A 343 13.67 -2.49 -17.85
C THR A 343 15.10 -2.93 -18.16
N GLU A 344 16.07 -2.04 -17.93
CA GLU A 344 17.46 -2.24 -18.34
C GLU A 344 18.28 -3.04 -17.32
N SER A 345 18.06 -2.81 -16.02
CA SER A 345 18.91 -3.32 -14.93
C SER A 345 18.23 -4.41 -14.09
N TYR A 346 16.93 -4.65 -14.30
CA TYR A 346 16.19 -5.70 -13.59
C TYR A 346 15.61 -6.72 -14.56
N TYR A 347 15.28 -7.90 -14.05
CA TYR A 347 14.54 -8.92 -14.77
C TYR A 347 13.33 -9.38 -13.94
N PRO A 348 12.21 -9.74 -14.58
CA PRO A 348 11.03 -10.21 -13.87
C PRO A 348 11.28 -11.59 -13.24
N VAL A 349 10.77 -11.79 -12.03
CA VAL A 349 10.87 -13.04 -11.27
C VAL A 349 9.48 -13.68 -11.20
N ALA A 350 9.39 -14.91 -11.71
CA ALA A 350 8.17 -15.73 -11.60
C ALA A 350 8.21 -16.74 -10.44
N SER A 351 9.38 -16.91 -9.81
CA SER A 351 9.53 -17.75 -8.61
C SER A 351 9.18 -16.97 -7.34
N GLU A 352 9.22 -17.65 -6.20
CA GLU A 352 9.20 -16.99 -4.89
C GLU A 352 10.25 -15.86 -4.82
N PRO A 353 9.88 -14.68 -4.29
CA PRO A 353 10.81 -13.58 -4.10
C PRO A 353 11.88 -13.93 -3.06
N THR A 354 13.05 -13.33 -3.21
CA THR A 354 14.16 -13.44 -2.25
C THR A 354 14.57 -12.08 -1.71
N PHE A 355 15.45 -12.06 -0.71
CA PHE A 355 15.93 -10.85 -0.06
C PHE A 355 16.35 -9.78 -1.07
N GLY A 356 15.68 -8.64 -1.00
CA GLY A 356 15.97 -7.47 -1.79
C GLY A 356 15.23 -7.39 -3.12
N ASP A 357 14.46 -8.41 -3.53
CA ASP A 357 13.64 -8.31 -4.74
C ASP A 357 12.64 -7.15 -4.61
N VAL A 358 12.44 -6.41 -5.71
CA VAL A 358 11.53 -5.28 -5.76
C VAL A 358 10.17 -5.77 -6.23
N ILE A 359 9.16 -5.57 -5.40
CA ILE A 359 7.77 -5.87 -5.72
C ILE A 359 7.10 -4.57 -6.13
N VAL A 360 6.43 -4.57 -7.27
CA VAL A 360 5.73 -3.41 -7.84
C VAL A 360 4.25 -3.75 -8.01
N PHE A 361 3.39 -2.87 -7.52
CA PHE A 361 1.95 -2.95 -7.70
C PHE A 361 1.53 -2.09 -8.89
N VAL A 362 0.87 -2.70 -9.86
CA VAL A 362 0.52 -2.10 -11.14
C VAL A 362 -0.99 -2.16 -11.35
N GLN A 363 -1.59 -1.04 -11.74
CA GLN A 363 -2.99 -0.97 -12.13
C GLN A 363 -3.23 -1.57 -13.53
N PRO A 364 -4.47 -1.92 -13.91
CA PRO A 364 -4.75 -2.49 -15.23
C PRO A 364 -4.39 -1.60 -16.43
N ASP A 365 -4.28 -0.29 -16.22
CA ASP A 365 -3.81 0.67 -17.23
C ASP A 365 -2.28 0.71 -17.36
N GLY A 366 -1.56 -0.09 -16.57
CA GLY A 366 -0.11 -0.20 -16.57
C GLY A 366 0.60 0.78 -15.63
N VAL A 367 -0.14 1.61 -14.89
CA VAL A 367 0.45 2.59 -13.95
C VAL A 367 0.94 1.87 -12.69
N ALA A 368 2.22 2.04 -12.36
CA ALA A 368 2.77 1.60 -11.08
C ALA A 368 2.29 2.54 -9.96
N VAL A 369 1.65 1.99 -8.95
CA VAL A 369 1.07 2.77 -7.82
C VAL A 369 1.86 2.62 -6.53
N HIS A 370 2.70 1.59 -6.45
CA HIS A 370 3.56 1.36 -5.30
C HIS A 370 4.72 0.42 -5.64
N SER A 371 5.83 0.55 -4.90
CA SER A 371 6.87 -0.46 -4.84
C SER A 371 7.38 -0.67 -3.42
N CYS A 372 7.75 -1.92 -3.11
CA CYS A 372 8.36 -2.31 -1.84
C CYS A 372 9.44 -3.37 -2.08
N VAL A 373 10.21 -3.67 -1.04
CA VAL A 373 11.33 -4.62 -1.13
C VAL A 373 11.05 -5.84 -0.27
N TYR A 374 11.10 -7.03 -0.85
CA TYR A 374 10.95 -8.28 -0.12
C TYR A 374 12.12 -8.52 0.82
N LEU A 375 11.84 -8.84 2.08
CA LEU A 375 12.87 -9.17 3.07
C LEU A 375 12.94 -10.67 3.33
N ALA A 376 11.86 -11.26 3.86
CA ALA A 376 11.77 -12.66 4.26
C ALA A 376 10.35 -12.99 4.75
N ALA A 377 9.88 -14.23 4.59
CA ALA A 377 8.63 -14.72 5.19
C ALA A 377 7.40 -13.81 4.96
N GLY A 378 7.29 -13.18 3.79
CA GLY A 378 6.22 -12.24 3.46
C GLY A 378 6.38 -10.84 4.09
N ILE A 379 7.47 -10.56 4.80
CA ILE A 379 7.83 -9.24 5.30
C ILE A 379 8.46 -8.42 4.17
N VAL A 380 8.04 -7.16 4.06
CA VAL A 380 8.58 -6.17 3.13
C VAL A 380 9.07 -4.92 3.85
N PHE A 381 10.09 -4.29 3.29
CA PHE A 381 10.48 -2.91 3.62
C PHE A 381 9.77 -1.96 2.65
N THR A 382 9.11 -0.93 3.18
CA THR A 382 8.32 -0.02 2.36
C THR A 382 8.18 1.38 2.97
N LYS A 383 7.87 2.35 2.10
CA LYS A 383 7.34 3.66 2.45
C LYS A 383 5.99 3.83 1.73
N ASN A 384 4.89 3.75 2.47
CA ASN A 384 3.53 3.69 1.90
C ASN A 384 3.00 5.08 1.46
N GLY A 385 3.73 5.80 0.61
CA GLY A 385 3.39 7.12 0.09
C GLY A 385 4.55 8.13 0.09
N ALA A 386 4.34 9.28 -0.55
CA ALA A 386 5.36 10.32 -0.69
C ALA A 386 5.42 11.28 0.53
N ALA A 387 4.30 11.49 1.23
CA ALA A 387 4.22 12.51 2.29
C ALA A 387 5.24 12.32 3.44
N PHE A 388 5.68 13.44 4.02
CA PHE A 388 6.58 13.48 5.20
C PHE A 388 5.98 12.81 6.45
N SER A 389 4.65 12.72 6.54
CA SER A 389 3.96 12.00 7.62
C SER A 389 3.90 10.48 7.42
N VAL A 390 4.55 9.96 6.37
CA VAL A 390 4.65 8.52 6.09
C VAL A 390 6.06 8.03 6.38
N PRO A 391 6.25 7.11 7.34
CA PRO A 391 7.56 6.60 7.71
C PRO A 391 8.00 5.44 6.80
N TRP A 392 9.28 5.11 6.88
CA TRP A 392 9.79 3.83 6.40
C TRP A 392 9.52 2.74 7.43
N LEU A 393 8.94 1.62 7.01
CA LEU A 393 8.42 0.61 7.92
C LEU A 393 8.60 -0.82 7.40
N LEU A 394 8.41 -1.78 8.31
CA LEU A 394 8.26 -3.18 7.98
C LEU A 394 6.76 -3.52 7.93
N GLY A 395 6.32 -4.15 6.85
CA GLY A 395 4.94 -4.59 6.67
C GLY A 395 4.85 -6.04 6.23
N ASN A 396 3.68 -6.66 6.43
CA ASN A 396 3.35 -7.90 5.72
C ASN A 396 2.91 -7.53 4.30
N LEU A 397 3.40 -8.26 3.30
CA LEU A 397 3.09 -8.03 1.88
C LEU A 397 1.59 -7.99 1.63
N GLU A 398 0.82 -8.92 2.20
CA GLU A 398 -0.64 -8.97 2.10
C GLU A 398 -1.31 -7.70 2.65
N THR A 399 -0.80 -7.16 3.76
CA THR A 399 -1.33 -5.90 4.33
C THR A 399 -1.00 -4.70 3.44
N VAL A 400 0.19 -4.68 2.84
CA VAL A 400 0.61 -3.62 1.90
C VAL A 400 -0.21 -3.71 0.62
N GLU A 401 -0.43 -4.90 0.08
CA GLU A 401 -1.31 -5.13 -1.07
C GLU A 401 -2.74 -4.64 -0.78
N GLY A 402 -3.33 -5.05 0.35
CA GLY A 402 -4.66 -4.61 0.75
C GLY A 402 -4.81 -3.08 0.93
N PHE A 403 -3.71 -2.40 1.25
CA PHE A 403 -3.69 -0.93 1.33
C PHE A 403 -3.86 -0.26 -0.04
N TYR A 404 -3.28 -0.84 -1.09
CA TYR A 404 -3.27 -0.29 -2.45
C TYR A 404 -4.39 -0.84 -3.35
N SER A 405 -5.04 -1.96 -2.99
CA SER A 405 -6.13 -2.60 -3.74
C SER A 405 -7.49 -1.85 -3.66
N ILE A 406 -7.48 -0.53 -3.85
CA ILE A 406 -8.63 0.38 -3.66
C ILE A 406 -9.56 0.40 -4.88
N GLY A 407 -9.24 -0.32 -5.96
CA GLY A 407 -9.97 -0.26 -7.22
C GLY A 407 -9.91 -1.58 -7.98
N PRO A 408 -9.59 -1.55 -9.28
CA PRO A 408 -9.40 -2.79 -10.04
C PRO A 408 -8.32 -3.67 -9.40
N PRO A 409 -8.37 -5.00 -9.62
CA PRO A 409 -7.31 -5.90 -9.19
C PRO A 409 -5.95 -5.39 -9.64
N LEU A 410 -5.00 -5.34 -8.70
CA LEU A 410 -3.62 -4.96 -8.98
C LEU A 410 -2.88 -6.17 -9.57
N GLU A 411 -2.05 -5.91 -10.57
CA GLU A 411 -1.03 -6.86 -10.99
C GLU A 411 0.21 -6.67 -10.10
N ILE A 412 0.64 -7.75 -9.46
CA ILE A 412 1.87 -7.76 -8.65
C ILE A 412 3.01 -8.29 -9.51
N ARG A 413 4.01 -7.45 -9.74
CA ARG A 413 5.22 -7.82 -10.50
C ARG A 413 6.42 -7.84 -9.58
N CYS A 414 7.22 -8.90 -9.65
CA CYS A 414 8.46 -9.03 -8.89
C CYS A 414 9.67 -8.86 -9.81
N TYR A 415 10.67 -8.11 -9.37
CA TYR A 415 11.87 -7.79 -10.14
C TYR A 415 13.14 -8.06 -9.31
N ARG A 416 14.14 -8.65 -9.95
CA ARG A 416 15.48 -8.84 -9.39
C ARG A 416 16.51 -8.09 -10.21
N ALA A 417 17.42 -7.39 -9.53
CA ALA A 417 18.52 -6.71 -10.18
C ALA A 417 19.46 -7.72 -10.84
N LYS A 418 19.91 -7.43 -12.07
CA LYS A 418 20.81 -8.30 -12.86
C LYS A 418 22.21 -8.40 -12.25
N ASP A 419 22.59 -7.36 -11.52
CA ASP A 419 23.97 -7.13 -11.07
C ASP A 419 24.25 -7.75 -9.70
N ARG A 420 23.39 -8.67 -9.23
CA ARG A 420 23.48 -9.30 -7.90
C ARG A 420 24.35 -10.55 -7.87
#